data_AF-A0A2U0SCS0-F1
#
_entry.id   AF-A0A2U0SCS0-F1
#
_cell.length_a   1.000
_cell.length_b   1.000
_cell.length_c   1.000
_cell.angle_alpha   90.00
_cell.angle_beta   90.00
_cell.angle_gamma   90.00
#
_symmetry.space_group_name_H-M   'P 1'
#
loop_
_entity.id
_entity.type
_entity.pdbx_description
1 polymer ?
#
loop_
_entity_poly.entity_id
_entity_poly.type
_entity_poly.pdbx_seq_one_letter_code
_entity_poly.pdbx_strand_id
1 'polypeptide(L)'
;MHISHWKHSLLEPSGLKDWLHRDLPVRDKLLLILATFDQPVQLSDMRTRAEEAGFRVPKKWNMSDVLGRSGGLGIRVPSGWELTDTGKNHLRNLGVESVSPAAMQVAADLRKHLDNVQNVTTRAFVEEAIKCHEAKLYRSAIVMSWVAAVDVLYREVVANHLAAFNTEAHKANAKWKEAVNEDGLAKMQEADFLDRLVPIGIIGKNVKEELAKALKLRNGCGHPNSLKIEPNMVASHIETLILNVFEQFPA
;
A
#
# COMPACT_ATOMS: atom_id res chain seq x y z
N MET A 1 6.73 -30.87 -0.08
CA MET A 1 6.91 -29.47 0.35
C MET A 1 5.96 -28.62 -0.46
N HIS A 2 4.76 -28.34 0.09
CA HIS A 2 3.71 -27.63 -0.63
C HIS A 2 4.02 -26.13 -0.68
N ILE A 3 4.22 -25.59 -1.88
CA ILE A 3 4.25 -24.16 -2.14
C ILE A 3 2.79 -23.70 -2.17
N SER A 4 2.28 -23.25 -1.02
CA SER A 4 0.99 -22.59 -0.91
C SER A 4 1.05 -21.28 -1.69
N HIS A 5 0.52 -21.29 -2.90
CA HIS A 5 0.34 -20.07 -3.68
C HIS A 5 -0.71 -19.23 -2.96
N TRP A 6 -0.34 -18.00 -2.59
CA TRP A 6 -1.22 -17.03 -1.97
C TRP A 6 -2.21 -16.54 -3.03
N LYS A 7 -3.24 -17.35 -3.33
CA LYS A 7 -4.41 -16.93 -4.10
C LYS A 7 -5.35 -16.25 -3.12
N HIS A 8 -5.40 -14.92 -3.19
CA HIS A 8 -6.39 -14.10 -2.50
C HIS A 8 -7.43 -13.60 -3.51
N SER A 9 -8.68 -13.53 -3.05
CA SER A 9 -9.80 -13.22 -3.94
C SER A 9 -9.68 -11.77 -4.41
N LEU A 10 -10.00 -11.52 -5.68
CA LEU A 10 -9.89 -10.19 -6.27
C LEU A 10 -11.00 -9.25 -5.77
N LEU A 11 -12.10 -9.79 -5.26
CA LEU A 11 -13.23 -9.01 -4.76
C LEU A 11 -13.80 -9.64 -3.49
N GLU A 12 -13.83 -8.86 -2.42
CA GLU A 12 -14.48 -9.26 -1.18
C GLU A 12 -16.00 -9.43 -1.38
N PRO A 13 -16.66 -10.37 -0.68
CA PRO A 13 -18.09 -10.62 -0.83
C PRO A 13 -18.98 -9.37 -0.64
N SER A 14 -18.57 -8.41 0.19
CA SER A 14 -19.27 -7.15 0.39
C SER A 14 -19.26 -6.24 -0.83
N GLY A 15 -18.17 -6.23 -1.62
CA GLY A 15 -18.06 -5.45 -2.86
C GLY A 15 -18.81 -6.09 -4.03
N LEU A 16 -19.04 -7.41 -4.00
CA LEU A 16 -19.73 -8.13 -5.07
C LEU A 16 -21.16 -7.62 -5.30
N LYS A 17 -21.90 -7.31 -4.22
CA LYS A 17 -23.28 -6.81 -4.31
C LYS A 17 -23.39 -5.58 -5.20
N ASP A 18 -22.56 -4.57 -4.94
CA ASP A 18 -22.63 -3.29 -5.66
C ASP A 18 -22.29 -3.47 -7.14
N TRP A 19 -21.30 -4.32 -7.44
CA TRP A 19 -20.91 -4.65 -8.80
C TRP A 19 -21.98 -5.41 -9.58
N LEU A 20 -22.64 -6.39 -8.98
CA LEU A 20 -23.67 -7.19 -9.66
C LEU A 20 -24.93 -6.41 -10.04
N HIS A 21 -25.20 -5.29 -9.34
CA HIS A 21 -26.35 -4.43 -9.62
C HIS A 21 -26.06 -3.32 -10.65
N ARG A 22 -24.81 -3.16 -11.09
CA ARG A 22 -24.47 -2.25 -12.20
C ARG A 22 -24.95 -2.78 -13.55
N ASP A 23 -25.09 -1.88 -14.52
CA ASP A 23 -25.33 -2.25 -15.91
C ASP A 23 -24.03 -2.75 -16.54
N LEU A 24 -23.82 -4.07 -16.45
CA LEU A 24 -22.63 -4.76 -16.93
C LEU A 24 -23.03 -5.94 -17.80
N PRO A 25 -22.23 -6.27 -18.83
CA PRO A 25 -22.40 -7.48 -19.61
C PRO A 25 -22.47 -8.72 -18.71
N VAL A 26 -23.29 -9.70 -19.12
CA VAL A 26 -23.46 -10.97 -18.39
C VAL A 26 -22.11 -11.64 -18.11
N ARG A 27 -21.20 -11.61 -19.09
CA ARG A 27 -19.83 -12.12 -18.95
C ARG A 27 -19.13 -11.51 -17.75
N ASP A 28 -19.12 -10.19 -17.65
CA ASP A 28 -18.36 -9.48 -16.61
C ASP A 28 -18.97 -9.73 -15.23
N LYS A 29 -20.30 -9.85 -15.12
CA LYS A 29 -20.98 -10.28 -13.88
C LYS A 29 -20.57 -11.68 -13.44
N LEU A 30 -20.42 -12.63 -14.38
CA LEU A 30 -19.95 -13.98 -14.04
C LEU A 30 -18.46 -14.01 -13.67
N LEU A 31 -17.63 -13.20 -14.33
CA LEU A 31 -16.23 -13.04 -13.97
C LEU A 31 -16.08 -12.42 -12.58
N LEU A 32 -16.90 -11.42 -12.23
CA LEU A 32 -16.97 -10.81 -10.90
C LEU A 32 -17.30 -11.85 -9.81
N ILE A 33 -18.24 -12.76 -10.07
CA ILE A 33 -18.57 -13.85 -9.14
C ILE A 33 -17.37 -14.78 -8.97
N LEU A 34 -16.74 -15.22 -10.08
CA LEU A 34 -15.52 -16.05 -10.03
C LEU A 34 -14.38 -15.36 -9.26
N ALA A 35 -14.28 -14.03 -9.38
CA ALA A 35 -13.25 -13.22 -8.74
C ALA A 35 -13.30 -13.27 -7.20
N THR A 36 -14.41 -13.74 -6.62
CA THR A 36 -14.59 -13.88 -5.17
C THR A 36 -14.14 -15.25 -4.61
N PHE A 37 -13.57 -16.10 -5.46
CA PHE A 37 -13.08 -17.44 -5.09
C PHE A 37 -11.59 -17.59 -5.36
N ASP A 38 -10.90 -18.28 -4.45
CA ASP A 38 -9.46 -18.53 -4.51
C ASP A 38 -9.09 -19.87 -5.15
N GLN A 39 -10.10 -20.69 -5.45
CA GLN A 39 -9.97 -22.03 -6.02
C GLN A 39 -11.02 -22.22 -7.11
N PRO A 40 -10.83 -23.19 -8.02
CA PRO A 40 -11.87 -23.57 -8.97
C PRO A 40 -13.17 -23.95 -8.28
N VAL A 41 -14.29 -23.47 -8.83
CA VAL A 41 -15.63 -23.65 -8.23
C VAL A 41 -16.65 -24.22 -9.20
N GLN A 42 -17.66 -24.89 -8.65
CA GLN A 42 -18.78 -25.37 -9.45
C GLN A 42 -19.76 -24.22 -9.76
N LEU A 43 -20.56 -24.40 -10.81
CA LEU A 43 -21.59 -23.42 -11.18
C LEU A 43 -22.67 -23.27 -10.09
N SER A 44 -22.85 -24.28 -9.23
CA SER A 44 -23.70 -24.21 -8.04
C SER A 44 -23.16 -23.20 -7.05
N ASP A 45 -21.86 -23.24 -6.75
CA ASP A 45 -21.21 -22.38 -5.76
C ASP A 45 -21.26 -20.92 -6.22
N MET A 46 -21.06 -20.70 -7.52
CA MET A 46 -21.24 -19.38 -8.13
C MET A 46 -22.67 -18.84 -7.96
N ARG A 47 -23.70 -19.68 -8.10
CA ARG A 47 -25.10 -19.27 -7.88
C ARG A 47 -25.33 -18.91 -6.42
N THR A 48 -24.85 -19.74 -5.49
CA THR A 48 -24.94 -19.48 -4.06
C THR A 48 -24.29 -18.16 -3.70
N ARG A 49 -23.06 -17.90 -4.16
CA ARG A 49 -22.34 -16.64 -3.89
C ARG A 49 -23.04 -15.41 -4.47
N ALA A 50 -23.64 -15.54 -5.66
CA ALA A 50 -24.42 -14.46 -6.24
C ALA A 50 -25.70 -14.18 -5.42
N GLU A 51 -26.38 -15.23 -4.95
CA GLU A 51 -27.56 -15.12 -4.09
C GLU A 51 -27.23 -14.50 -2.73
N GLU A 52 -26.10 -14.87 -2.11
CA GLU A 52 -25.57 -14.24 -0.90
C GLU A 52 -25.31 -12.73 -1.09
N ALA A 53 -24.89 -12.33 -2.29
CA ALA A 53 -24.72 -10.93 -2.69
C ALA A 53 -26.04 -10.24 -3.10
N GLY A 54 -27.19 -10.89 -2.92
CA GLY A 54 -28.51 -10.36 -3.25
C GLY A 54 -28.84 -10.36 -4.74
N PHE A 55 -28.08 -11.07 -5.58
CA PHE A 55 -28.27 -11.13 -7.03
C PHE A 55 -28.68 -12.53 -7.48
N ARG A 56 -29.92 -12.66 -7.96
CA ARG A 56 -30.42 -13.94 -8.49
C ARG A 56 -29.98 -14.13 -9.95
N VAL A 57 -29.04 -15.04 -10.17
CA VAL A 57 -28.59 -15.39 -11.53
C VAL A 57 -29.76 -15.92 -12.37
N PRO A 58 -30.18 -15.23 -13.44
CA PRO A 58 -31.31 -15.66 -14.26
C PRO A 58 -31.10 -17.07 -14.82
N LYS A 59 -32.14 -17.92 -14.79
CA LYS A 59 -32.07 -19.31 -15.31
C LYS A 59 -31.67 -19.36 -16.79
N LYS A 60 -32.03 -18.33 -17.56
CA LYS A 60 -31.66 -18.18 -18.99
C LYS A 60 -30.17 -17.95 -19.23
N TRP A 61 -29.40 -17.57 -18.20
CA TRP A 61 -27.95 -17.43 -18.34
C TRP A 61 -27.32 -18.81 -18.31
N ASN A 62 -26.89 -19.29 -19.47
CA ASN A 62 -26.02 -20.45 -19.56
C ASN A 62 -24.61 -20.05 -19.12
N MET A 63 -24.35 -20.11 -17.81
CA MET A 63 -23.08 -19.68 -17.21
C MET A 63 -21.88 -20.38 -17.83
N SER A 64 -21.99 -21.68 -18.11
CA SER A 64 -20.92 -22.46 -18.74
C SER A 64 -20.59 -21.95 -20.14
N ASP A 65 -21.61 -21.66 -20.96
CA ASP A 65 -21.41 -21.17 -22.32
C ASP A 65 -20.86 -19.74 -22.34
N VAL A 66 -21.37 -18.87 -21.46
CA VAL A 66 -20.88 -17.48 -21.34
C VAL A 66 -19.41 -17.46 -20.90
N LEU A 67 -19.03 -18.25 -19.90
CA LEU A 67 -17.65 -18.35 -19.45
C LEU A 67 -16.76 -19.03 -20.50
N GLY A 68 -17.26 -20.06 -21.18
CA GLY A 68 -16.53 -20.74 -22.26
C GLY A 68 -16.23 -19.81 -23.44
N ARG A 69 -17.13 -18.86 -23.74
CA ARG A 69 -16.95 -17.83 -24.77
C ARG A 69 -16.25 -16.57 -24.27
N SER A 70 -15.75 -16.57 -23.03
CA SER A 70 -15.12 -15.39 -22.45
C SER A 70 -13.77 -15.03 -23.09
N GLY A 71 -13.23 -15.84 -24.00
CA GLY A 71 -11.93 -15.61 -24.63
C GLY A 71 -10.76 -15.91 -23.70
N GLY A 72 -10.93 -16.88 -22.79
CA GLY A 72 -9.90 -17.29 -21.83
C GLY A 72 -9.83 -16.44 -20.56
N LEU A 73 -10.80 -15.55 -20.32
CA LEU A 73 -10.87 -14.78 -19.07
C LEU A 73 -11.30 -15.67 -17.89
N GLY A 74 -12.28 -16.55 -18.11
CA GLY A 74 -12.60 -17.67 -17.24
C GLY A 74 -12.32 -18.98 -17.95
N ILE A 75 -11.77 -19.96 -17.23
CA ILE A 75 -11.45 -21.28 -17.79
C ILE A 75 -12.10 -22.39 -16.98
N ARG A 76 -12.38 -23.50 -17.66
CA ARG A 76 -12.86 -24.73 -17.05
C ARG A 76 -11.69 -25.67 -16.82
N VAL A 77 -11.52 -26.09 -15.58
CA VAL A 77 -10.55 -27.11 -15.13
C VAL A 77 -11.33 -28.31 -14.57
N PRO A 78 -10.69 -29.48 -14.31
CA PRO A 78 -11.40 -30.66 -13.83
C PRO A 78 -12.21 -30.43 -12.55
N SER A 79 -11.73 -29.56 -11.66
CA SER A 79 -12.36 -29.23 -10.38
C SER A 79 -13.41 -28.11 -10.45
N GLY A 80 -13.61 -27.44 -11.60
CA GLY A 80 -14.60 -26.38 -11.74
C GLY A 80 -14.19 -25.26 -12.69
N TRP A 81 -14.68 -24.07 -12.45
CA TRP A 81 -14.33 -22.83 -13.16
C TRP A 81 -13.43 -21.97 -12.30
N GLU A 82 -12.40 -21.38 -12.91
CA GLU A 82 -11.57 -20.38 -12.26
C GLU A 82 -11.29 -19.18 -13.18
N LEU A 83 -10.93 -18.06 -12.56
CA LEU A 83 -10.53 -16.84 -13.25
C LEU A 83 -9.04 -16.91 -13.61
N THR A 84 -8.70 -16.62 -14.87
CA THR A 84 -7.29 -16.54 -15.29
C THR A 84 -6.65 -15.22 -14.89
N ASP A 85 -5.33 -15.11 -15.00
CA ASP A 85 -4.65 -13.83 -14.76
C ASP A 85 -5.05 -12.75 -15.78
N THR A 86 -5.34 -13.15 -17.03
CA THR A 86 -5.94 -12.26 -18.03
C THR A 86 -7.34 -11.80 -17.60
N GLY A 87 -8.15 -12.71 -17.03
CA GLY A 87 -9.45 -12.38 -16.43
C GLY A 87 -9.35 -11.39 -15.27
N LYS A 88 -8.37 -11.57 -14.38
CA LYS A 88 -8.11 -10.62 -13.29
C LYS A 88 -7.70 -9.25 -13.82
N ASN A 89 -6.83 -9.21 -14.83
CA ASN A 89 -6.41 -7.94 -15.45
C ASN A 89 -7.58 -7.23 -16.14
N HIS A 90 -8.47 -7.98 -16.82
CA HIS A 90 -9.70 -7.43 -17.39
C HIS A 90 -10.58 -6.78 -16.33
N LEU A 91 -10.80 -7.45 -15.19
CA LEU A 91 -11.59 -6.90 -14.09
C LEU A 91 -10.92 -5.68 -13.42
N ARG A 92 -9.59 -5.68 -13.28
CA ARG A 92 -8.85 -4.48 -12.82
C ARG A 92 -9.04 -3.30 -13.77
N ASN A 93 -8.96 -3.53 -15.08
CA ASN A 93 -9.22 -2.49 -16.10
C ASN A 93 -10.67 -1.98 -16.06
N LEU A 94 -11.60 -2.80 -15.58
CA LEU A 94 -12.99 -2.41 -15.33
C LEU A 94 -13.16 -1.59 -14.04
N GLY A 95 -12.11 -1.45 -13.21
CA GLY A 95 -12.14 -0.75 -11.92
C GLY A 95 -12.47 -1.66 -10.73
N VAL A 96 -12.46 -2.98 -10.91
CA VAL A 96 -12.67 -3.96 -9.83
C VAL A 96 -11.34 -4.16 -9.10
N GLU A 97 -11.08 -3.33 -8.10
CA GLU A 97 -9.90 -3.45 -7.27
C GLU A 97 -10.23 -4.12 -5.92
N SER A 98 -9.32 -4.99 -5.49
CA SER A 98 -9.42 -5.75 -4.23
C SER A 98 -9.23 -4.90 -2.97
N VAL A 99 -9.15 -3.58 -3.12
CA VAL A 99 -8.86 -2.63 -2.04
C VAL A 99 -10.17 -2.36 -1.30
N SER A 100 -10.21 -2.60 0.00
CA SER A 100 -11.40 -2.31 0.80
C SER A 100 -11.78 -0.83 0.67
N PRO A 101 -13.06 -0.44 0.79
CA PRO A 101 -13.45 0.97 0.76
C PRO A 101 -12.66 1.85 1.74
N ALA A 102 -12.28 1.30 2.90
CA ALA A 102 -11.41 1.97 3.87
C ALA A 102 -9.98 2.16 3.35
N ALA A 103 -9.39 1.15 2.69
CA ALA A 103 -8.06 1.28 2.10
C ALA A 103 -8.06 2.17 0.84
N MET A 104 -9.17 2.24 0.10
CA MET A 104 -9.36 3.21 -0.99
C MET A 104 -9.50 4.63 -0.44
N GLN A 105 -10.23 4.81 0.66
CA GLN A 105 -10.35 6.11 1.32
C GLN A 105 -8.99 6.58 1.83
N VAL A 106 -8.21 5.70 2.47
CA VAL A 106 -6.83 5.99 2.86
C VAL A 106 -5.99 6.37 1.65
N ALA A 107 -6.00 5.58 0.57
CA ALA A 107 -5.24 5.92 -0.63
C ALA A 107 -5.67 7.26 -1.25
N ALA A 108 -6.98 7.58 -1.23
CA ALA A 108 -7.52 8.85 -1.69
C ALA A 108 -7.09 10.03 -0.79
N ASP A 109 -7.13 9.85 0.53
CA ASP A 109 -6.68 10.85 1.50
C ASP A 109 -5.17 11.08 1.35
N LEU A 110 -4.38 10.01 1.23
CA LEU A 110 -2.93 10.07 0.95
C LEU A 110 -2.63 10.82 -0.36
N ARG A 111 -3.42 10.57 -1.42
CA ARG A 111 -3.32 11.29 -2.70
C ARG A 111 -3.69 12.77 -2.58
N LYS A 112 -4.63 13.12 -1.71
CA LYS A 112 -4.97 14.53 -1.44
C LYS A 112 -3.82 15.24 -0.71
N HIS A 113 -3.14 14.58 0.21
CA HIS A 113 -1.97 15.14 0.88
C HIS A 113 -0.75 15.28 -0.04
N LEU A 114 -0.61 14.40 -1.04
CA LEU A 114 0.42 14.48 -2.07
C LEU A 114 0.43 15.84 -2.80
N ASP A 115 -0.72 16.48 -2.97
CA ASP A 115 -0.80 17.79 -3.65
C ASP A 115 0.00 18.87 -2.91
N ASN A 116 0.18 18.73 -1.60
CA ASN A 116 0.94 19.67 -0.77
C ASN A 116 2.47 19.41 -0.80
N VAL A 117 2.92 18.27 -1.34
CA VAL A 117 4.35 17.93 -1.45
C VAL A 117 4.95 18.59 -2.69
N GLN A 118 5.68 19.69 -2.51
CA GLN A 118 6.23 20.47 -3.63
C GLN A 118 7.42 19.77 -4.32
N ASN A 119 8.24 19.05 -3.56
CA ASN A 119 9.40 18.38 -4.11
C ASN A 119 9.04 17.19 -5.02
N VAL A 120 9.58 17.18 -6.23
CA VAL A 120 9.33 16.12 -7.23
C VAL A 120 9.87 14.75 -6.77
N THR A 121 11.06 14.70 -6.17
CA THR A 121 11.68 13.44 -5.71
C THR A 121 10.91 12.86 -4.53
N THR A 122 10.61 13.69 -3.53
CA THR A 122 9.78 13.26 -2.39
C THR A 122 8.40 12.80 -2.85
N ARG A 123 7.77 13.56 -3.75
CA ARG A 123 6.48 13.21 -4.36
C ARG A 123 6.54 11.84 -5.04
N ALA A 124 7.60 11.56 -5.80
CA ALA A 124 7.77 10.26 -6.46
C ALA A 124 7.85 9.09 -5.46
N PHE A 125 8.62 9.22 -4.37
CA PHE A 125 8.67 8.16 -3.35
C PHE A 125 7.36 7.98 -2.58
N VAL A 126 6.64 9.07 -2.29
CA VAL A 126 5.31 9.00 -1.66
C VAL A 126 4.29 8.35 -2.62
N GLU A 127 4.34 8.66 -3.91
CA GLU A 127 3.55 7.97 -4.93
C GLU A 127 3.87 6.46 -5.01
N GLU A 128 5.14 6.08 -4.94
CA GLU A 128 5.53 4.66 -4.88
C GLU A 128 4.99 3.97 -3.62
N ALA A 129 5.01 4.63 -2.47
CA ALA A 129 4.42 4.12 -1.24
C ALA A 129 2.91 3.90 -1.37
N ILE A 130 2.19 4.82 -2.02
CA ILE A 130 0.75 4.71 -2.30
C ILE A 130 0.48 3.55 -3.26
N LYS A 131 1.23 3.45 -4.36
CA LYS A 131 1.12 2.32 -5.30
C LYS A 131 1.35 0.99 -4.61
N CYS A 132 2.32 0.92 -3.69
CA CYS A 132 2.54 -0.26 -2.86
C CYS A 132 1.33 -0.57 -1.97
N HIS A 133 0.73 0.44 -1.34
CA HIS A 133 -0.44 0.27 -0.49
C HIS A 133 -1.66 -0.23 -1.28
N GLU A 134 -1.95 0.38 -2.44
CA GLU A 134 -3.01 0.00 -3.37
C GLU A 134 -2.82 -1.43 -3.88
N ALA A 135 -1.57 -1.84 -4.14
CA ALA A 135 -1.20 -3.19 -4.53
C ALA A 135 -1.12 -4.20 -3.36
N LYS A 136 -1.51 -3.80 -2.13
CA LYS A 136 -1.40 -4.60 -0.90
C LYS A 136 0.04 -5.04 -0.54
N LEU A 137 1.04 -4.35 -1.06
CA LEU A 137 2.46 -4.53 -0.74
C LEU A 137 2.81 -3.73 0.53
N TYR A 138 2.15 -4.07 1.64
CA TYR A 138 2.14 -3.24 2.86
C TYR A 138 3.52 -2.99 3.49
N ARG A 139 4.37 -4.02 3.52
CA ARG A 139 5.75 -3.88 4.02
C ARG A 139 6.56 -2.92 3.15
N SER A 140 6.38 -3.00 1.83
CA SER A 140 7.04 -2.10 0.88
C SER A 140 6.52 -0.66 1.03
N ALA A 141 5.21 -0.48 1.19
CA ALA A 141 4.61 0.83 1.41
C ALA A 141 5.24 1.56 2.61
N ILE A 142 5.39 0.86 3.75
CA ILE A 142 6.05 1.38 4.96
C ILE A 142 7.53 1.74 4.69
N VAL A 143 8.27 0.87 4.00
CA VAL A 143 9.69 1.12 3.71
C VAL A 143 9.85 2.35 2.81
N MET A 144 9.06 2.45 1.75
CA MET A 144 9.15 3.56 0.78
C MET A 144 8.72 4.90 1.40
N SER A 145 7.65 4.92 2.20
CA SER A 145 7.21 6.14 2.87
C SER A 145 8.25 6.66 3.87
N TRP A 146 8.91 5.75 4.60
CA TRP A 146 9.97 6.14 5.52
C TRP A 146 11.20 6.70 4.80
N VAL A 147 11.63 6.07 3.70
CA VAL A 147 12.74 6.56 2.88
C VAL A 147 12.47 7.99 2.39
N ALA A 148 11.25 8.26 1.92
CA ALA A 148 10.83 9.60 1.52
C ALA A 148 10.92 10.61 2.67
N ALA A 149 10.48 10.22 3.88
CA ALA A 149 10.50 11.11 5.04
C ALA A 149 11.94 11.45 5.49
N VAL A 150 12.84 10.47 5.47
CA VAL A 150 14.24 10.69 5.83
C VAL A 150 14.94 11.58 4.80
N ASP A 151 14.66 11.41 3.50
CA ASP A 151 15.16 12.30 2.44
C ASP A 151 14.79 13.77 2.71
N VAL A 152 13.52 14.03 3.04
CA VAL A 152 13.06 15.39 3.40
C VAL A 152 13.82 15.95 4.60
N LEU A 153 13.96 15.16 5.67
CA LEU A 153 14.67 15.60 6.87
C LEU A 153 16.16 15.84 6.61
N TYR A 154 16.81 15.01 5.79
CA TYR A 154 18.21 15.23 5.41
C TYR A 154 18.39 16.53 4.64
N ARG A 155 17.51 16.78 3.66
CA ARG A 155 17.56 18.00 2.86
C ARG A 155 17.30 19.24 3.70
N GLU A 156 16.34 19.19 4.62
CA GLU A 156 16.07 20.26 5.58
C GLU A 156 17.30 20.57 6.44
N VAL A 157 17.94 19.52 6.98
CA VAL A 157 19.18 19.68 7.76
C VAL A 157 20.28 20.32 6.91
N VAL A 158 20.53 19.81 5.71
CA VAL A 158 21.59 20.32 4.83
C VAL A 158 21.35 21.77 4.44
N ALA A 159 20.11 22.12 4.08
CA ALA A 159 19.75 23.46 3.62
C ALA A 159 19.81 24.50 4.74
N ASN A 160 19.28 24.16 5.92
CA ASN A 160 18.95 25.18 6.94
C ASN A 160 19.68 24.99 8.28
N HIS A 161 20.20 23.80 8.58
CA HIS A 161 20.67 23.46 9.94
C HIS A 161 22.02 22.74 10.02
N LEU A 162 22.78 22.64 8.93
CA LEU A 162 23.91 21.74 8.82
C LEU A 162 25.01 21.99 9.87
N ALA A 163 25.34 23.26 10.11
CA ALA A 163 26.36 23.64 11.10
C ALA A 163 25.93 23.30 12.53
N ALA A 164 24.67 23.58 12.88
CA ALA A 164 24.10 23.24 14.19
C ALA A 164 24.03 21.72 14.38
N PHE A 165 23.60 20.99 13.34
CA PHE A 165 23.56 19.54 13.34
C PHE A 165 24.95 18.93 13.57
N ASN A 166 25.96 19.36 12.82
CA ASN A 166 27.33 18.85 12.97
C ASN A 166 27.89 19.12 14.37
N THR A 167 27.56 20.28 14.96
CA THR A 167 27.91 20.59 16.35
C THR A 167 27.30 19.60 17.33
N GLU A 168 26.00 19.31 17.21
CA GLU A 168 25.32 18.34 18.08
C GLU A 168 25.74 16.88 17.85
N ALA A 169 26.08 16.53 16.60
CA ALA A 169 26.63 15.23 16.23
C ALA A 169 28.01 15.02 16.86
N HIS A 170 28.89 16.03 16.79
CA HIS A 170 30.23 15.98 17.37
C HIS A 170 30.18 15.92 18.91
N LYS A 171 29.21 16.59 19.55
CA LYS A 171 29.00 16.50 21.01
C LYS A 171 28.66 15.08 21.46
N ALA A 172 27.82 14.36 20.71
CA ALA A 172 27.47 12.97 21.03
C ALA A 172 28.55 11.96 20.63
N ASN A 173 29.26 12.22 19.52
CA ASN A 173 30.30 11.36 19.01
C ASN A 173 31.49 12.19 18.51
N ALA A 174 32.55 12.28 19.33
CA ALA A 174 33.76 13.01 18.98
C ALA A 174 34.51 12.46 17.75
N LYS A 175 34.14 11.27 17.23
CA LYS A 175 34.67 10.72 15.98
C LYS A 175 33.80 11.05 14.77
N TRP A 176 32.72 11.80 14.96
CA TRP A 176 31.84 12.22 13.87
C TRP A 176 32.65 13.01 12.83
N LYS A 177 32.51 12.61 11.57
CA LYS A 177 33.02 13.37 10.44
C LYS A 177 31.90 14.27 9.99
N GLU A 178 32.14 15.58 9.98
CA GLU A 178 31.14 16.56 9.59
C GLU A 178 30.50 16.20 8.25
N ALA A 179 29.17 16.18 8.23
CA ALA A 179 28.41 16.04 7.01
C ALA A 179 28.50 17.34 6.21
N VAL A 180 28.67 17.21 4.90
CA VAL A 180 28.69 18.33 3.94
C VAL A 180 27.49 18.30 3.01
N ASN A 181 26.74 17.19 3.02
CA ASN A 181 25.59 16.89 2.19
C ASN A 181 24.78 15.75 2.84
N GLU A 182 23.70 15.34 2.17
CA GLU A 182 22.76 14.31 2.61
C GLU A 182 23.44 12.94 2.77
N ASP A 183 24.34 12.56 1.87
CA ASP A 183 25.14 11.33 1.97
C ASP A 183 26.06 11.33 3.21
N GLY A 184 26.49 12.51 3.65
CA GLY A 184 27.20 12.71 4.90
C GLY A 184 26.34 12.34 6.10
N LEU A 185 25.07 12.77 6.11
CA LEU A 185 24.10 12.46 7.17
C LEU A 185 23.74 10.97 7.20
N ALA A 186 23.63 10.32 6.04
CA ALA A 186 23.29 8.91 5.91
C ALA A 186 24.29 7.93 6.56
N LYS A 187 25.48 8.39 6.94
CA LYS A 187 26.47 7.60 7.71
C LYS A 187 26.08 7.45 9.19
N MET A 188 25.14 8.26 9.66
CA MET A 188 24.59 8.17 11.01
C MET A 188 23.40 7.21 11.03
N GLN A 189 23.23 6.46 12.13
CA GLN A 189 22.02 5.68 12.30
C GLN A 189 20.80 6.59 12.39
N GLU A 190 19.69 6.21 11.76
CA GLU A 190 18.47 7.04 11.71
C GLU A 190 17.91 7.38 13.11
N ALA A 191 18.07 6.48 14.08
CA ALA A 191 17.68 6.75 15.47
C ALA A 191 18.53 7.88 16.10
N ASP A 192 19.85 7.82 15.93
CA ASP A 192 20.77 8.86 16.41
C ASP A 192 20.52 10.18 15.67
N PHE A 193 20.22 10.12 14.38
CA PHE A 193 19.86 11.28 13.56
C PHE A 193 18.64 12.00 14.15
N LEU A 194 17.54 11.27 14.43
CA LEU A 194 16.35 11.85 15.08
C LEU A 194 16.67 12.48 16.45
N ASP A 195 17.57 11.87 17.22
CA ASP A 195 18.01 12.43 18.51
C ASP A 195 18.76 13.76 18.36
N ARG A 196 19.44 13.99 17.23
CA ARG A 196 20.12 15.26 16.94
C ARG A 196 19.17 16.37 16.49
N LEU A 197 17.98 16.03 15.96
CA LEU A 197 17.02 17.03 15.46
C LEU A 197 16.32 17.82 16.57
N VAL A 198 16.14 17.21 17.75
CA VAL A 198 15.42 17.85 18.87
C VAL A 198 16.20 19.03 19.46
N PRO A 199 17.50 18.91 19.82
CA PRO A 199 18.25 20.01 20.41
C PRO A 199 18.45 21.20 19.46
N ILE A 200 18.42 20.97 18.15
CA ILE A 200 18.53 22.03 17.12
C ILE A 200 17.17 22.59 16.68
N GLY A 201 16.07 22.13 17.30
CA GLY A 201 14.74 22.72 17.13
C GLY A 201 14.03 22.36 15.83
N ILE A 202 14.50 21.39 15.04
CA ILE A 202 13.80 20.96 13.81
C ILE A 202 12.50 20.23 14.17
N ILE A 203 12.53 19.36 15.19
CA ILE A 203 11.34 18.66 15.70
C ILE A 203 11.25 18.70 17.21
N GLY A 204 10.03 18.64 17.74
CA GLY A 204 9.78 18.49 19.17
C GLY A 204 9.94 17.04 19.66
N LYS A 205 10.00 16.88 20.99
CA LYS A 205 10.13 15.57 21.65
C LYS A 205 9.03 14.57 21.24
N ASN A 206 7.77 15.02 21.20
CA ASN A 206 6.64 14.14 20.86
C ASN A 206 6.71 13.68 19.40
N VAL A 207 7.08 14.57 18.49
CA VAL A 207 7.30 14.23 17.08
C VAL A 207 8.43 13.20 16.95
N LYS A 208 9.54 13.38 17.67
CA LYS A 208 10.63 12.39 17.72
C LYS A 208 10.15 11.02 18.17
N GLU A 209 9.28 10.94 19.16
CA GLU A 209 8.72 9.68 19.66
C GLU A 209 7.85 8.98 18.60
N GLU A 210 7.02 9.73 17.87
CA GLU A 210 6.24 9.16 16.76
C GLU A 210 7.13 8.71 15.59
N LEU A 211 8.14 9.51 15.21
CA LEU A 211 9.09 9.14 14.17
C LEU A 211 9.94 7.92 14.57
N ALA A 212 10.29 7.77 15.85
CA ALA A 212 10.98 6.58 16.35
C ALA A 212 10.10 5.32 16.26
N LYS A 213 8.79 5.42 16.51
CA LYS A 213 7.84 4.31 16.29
C LYS A 213 7.77 3.96 14.80
N ALA A 214 7.70 4.97 13.93
CA ALA A 214 7.69 4.80 12.48
C ALA A 214 8.97 4.08 11.99
N LEU A 215 10.15 4.52 12.44
CA LEU A 215 11.43 3.87 12.16
C LEU A 215 11.45 2.41 12.61
N LYS A 216 10.97 2.13 13.82
CA LYS A 216 10.90 0.76 14.35
C LYS A 216 10.01 -0.14 13.48
N LEU A 217 8.87 0.38 13.03
CA LEU A 217 7.97 -0.34 12.14
C LEU A 217 8.62 -0.62 10.78
N ARG A 218 9.32 0.37 10.21
CA ARG A 218 10.09 0.22 8.98
C ARG A 218 11.18 -0.84 9.11
N ASN A 219 11.93 -0.84 10.20
CA ASN A 219 12.97 -1.85 10.46
C ASN A 219 12.36 -3.26 10.58
N GLY A 220 11.18 -3.36 11.21
CA GLY A 220 10.39 -4.59 11.20
C GLY A 220 9.97 -5.02 9.79
N CYS A 221 9.64 -4.08 8.89
CA CYS A 221 9.26 -4.40 7.52
C CYS A 221 10.44 -4.77 6.62
N GLY A 222 11.63 -4.22 6.88
CA GLY A 222 12.85 -4.44 6.09
C GLY A 222 13.56 -5.78 6.26
N HIS A 223 13.19 -6.58 7.26
CA HIS A 223 13.83 -7.89 7.55
C HIS A 223 12.82 -9.04 7.64
N PRO A 224 13.11 -10.24 7.10
CA PRO A 224 12.24 -11.40 7.29
C PRO A 224 11.96 -11.67 8.77
N ASN A 225 10.68 -11.70 9.15
CA ASN A 225 10.24 -11.96 10.52
C ASN A 225 8.76 -12.33 10.55
N SER A 226 8.23 -12.61 11.75
CA SER A 226 6.84 -12.97 11.98
C SER A 226 5.88 -11.77 12.07
N LEU A 227 6.34 -10.54 11.82
CA LEU A 227 5.49 -9.35 11.90
C LEU A 227 4.46 -9.38 10.78
N LYS A 228 3.18 -9.29 11.17
CA LYS A 228 2.04 -9.15 10.25
C LYS A 228 1.67 -7.67 10.14
N ILE A 229 1.45 -7.22 8.92
CA ILE A 229 1.08 -5.83 8.61
C ILE A 229 -0.26 -5.85 7.89
N GLU A 230 -1.16 -4.99 8.34
CA GLU A 230 -2.51 -4.82 7.81
C GLU A 230 -2.72 -3.37 7.32
N PRO A 231 -3.71 -3.11 6.45
CA PRO A 231 -3.89 -1.81 5.80
C PRO A 231 -3.91 -0.61 6.76
N ASN A 232 -4.64 -0.71 7.87
CA ASN A 232 -4.78 0.39 8.84
C ASN A 232 -3.45 0.78 9.48
N MET A 233 -2.54 -0.18 9.67
CA MET A 233 -1.21 0.09 10.22
C MET A 233 -0.36 0.87 9.22
N VAL A 234 -0.46 0.53 7.93
CA VAL A 234 0.21 1.27 6.86
C VAL A 234 -0.36 2.68 6.74
N ALA A 235 -1.68 2.81 6.78
CA ALA A 235 -2.38 4.10 6.72
C ALA A 235 -1.88 5.06 7.80
N SER A 236 -1.93 4.61 9.06
CA SER A 236 -1.49 5.39 10.22
C SER A 236 0.01 5.74 10.14
N HIS A 237 0.84 4.82 9.64
CA HIS A 237 2.26 5.09 9.45
C HIS A 237 2.49 6.22 8.43
N ILE A 238 1.84 6.17 7.26
CA ILE A 238 2.03 7.18 6.23
C ILE A 238 1.43 8.53 6.67
N GLU A 239 0.25 8.52 7.30
CA GLU A 239 -0.37 9.73 7.86
C GLU A 239 0.53 10.42 8.90
N THR A 240 1.18 9.64 9.77
CA THR A 240 2.16 10.17 10.73
C THR A 240 3.28 10.93 10.02
N LEU A 241 3.81 10.40 8.92
CA LEU A 241 4.88 11.03 8.16
C LEU A 241 4.40 12.26 7.39
N ILE A 242 3.16 12.25 6.89
CA ILE A 242 2.55 13.42 6.26
C ILE A 242 2.50 14.58 7.23
N LEU A 243 1.84 14.39 8.36
CA LEU A 243 1.55 15.48 9.31
C LEU A 243 2.82 16.05 9.95
N ASN A 244 3.83 15.19 10.17
CA ASN A 244 5.01 15.55 10.97
C ASN A 244 6.28 15.78 10.14
N VAL A 245 6.28 15.43 8.85
CA VAL A 245 7.45 15.61 7.98
C VAL A 245 7.04 16.30 6.68
N PHE A 246 6.19 15.66 5.86
CA PHE A 246 5.93 16.16 4.50
C PHE A 246 5.21 17.51 4.46
N GLU A 247 4.30 17.77 5.40
CA GLU A 247 3.61 19.07 5.48
C GLU A 247 4.42 20.14 6.24
N GLN A 248 5.36 19.72 7.10
CA GLN A 248 6.14 20.65 7.93
C GLN A 248 7.36 21.20 7.19
N PHE A 249 7.95 20.39 6.31
CA PHE A 249 9.16 20.71 5.57
C PHE A 249 8.85 20.67 4.07
N PRO A 250 8.26 21.76 3.52
CA PRO A 250 8.03 21.86 2.08
C PRO A 250 9.38 21.94 1.38
N ALA A 251 9.76 20.84 0.76
CA ALA A 251 11.06 20.69 0.11
C ALA A 251 11.01 20.95 -1.40
#